data_AF-A0A7U5XY56-F1
#
_entry.id   AF-A0A7U5XY56-F1
#
_cell.length_a   1.000
_cell.length_b   1.000
_cell.length_c   1.000
_cell.angle_alpha   90.00
_cell.angle_beta   90.00
_cell.angle_gamma   90.00
#
_symmetry.space_group_name_H-M   'P 1'
#
loop_
_entity.id
_entity.type
_entity.pdbx_description
1 polymer ?
#
loop_
_entity_poly.entity_id
_entity_poly.type
_entity_poly.pdbx_seq_one_letter_code
_entity_poly.pdbx_strand_id
1 'polypeptide(L)'
;MPIAVLMQRRTPRHRWAGEAWAAVGIVRDSGSLPPLQMLSQSPEGDDYLVSGLELELYPDENEGYYENFMAPEAKVFVLWRMQDGRAMPVRASVSYVEGTRMFDSGENADGVAMPPEVQAWLRAYLHAHYQPKPKRGRQHG
;
A
#
# COMPACT_ATOMS: atom_id res chain seq x y z
N MET A 1 2.82 -10.41 7.00
CA MET A 1 1.43 -10.11 7.45
C MET A 1 0.50 -10.13 6.24
N PRO A 2 -0.40 -11.13 6.15
CA PRO A 2 -1.35 -11.24 5.04
C PRO A 2 -2.34 -10.07 4.98
N ILE A 3 -2.60 -9.59 3.77
CA ILE A 3 -3.52 -8.49 3.49
C ILE A 3 -4.37 -8.78 2.25
N ALA A 4 -5.52 -8.12 2.20
CA ALA A 4 -6.30 -7.92 1.00
C ALA A 4 -6.35 -6.42 0.66
N VAL A 5 -6.34 -6.12 -0.63
CA VAL A 5 -6.41 -4.75 -1.14
C VAL A 5 -7.78 -4.52 -1.74
N LEU A 6 -8.42 -3.43 -1.32
CA LEU A 6 -9.63 -2.91 -1.95
C LEU A 6 -9.24 -2.13 -3.19
N MET A 7 -9.59 -2.68 -4.35
CA MET A 7 -9.42 -2.05 -5.64
C MET A 7 -10.74 -1.45 -6.10
N GLN A 8 -10.66 -0.33 -6.80
CA GLN A 8 -11.80 0.38 -7.34
C GLN A 8 -11.59 0.68 -8.82
N ARG A 9 -12.63 0.41 -9.62
CA ARG A 9 -12.78 0.91 -10.99
C ARG A 9 -13.78 2.05 -10.96
N ARG A 10 -13.48 3.17 -11.61
CA ARG A 10 -14.42 4.27 -11.84
C ARG A 10 -14.55 4.51 -13.34
N THR A 11 -15.79 4.64 -13.81
CA THR A 11 -16.08 5.13 -15.15
C THR A 11 -16.28 6.65 -15.06
N PRO A 12 -15.32 7.49 -15.49
CA PRO A 12 -15.49 8.93 -15.37
C PRO A 12 -16.66 9.39 -16.24
N ARG A 13 -17.43 10.38 -15.75
CA ARG A 13 -18.56 10.95 -16.51
C ARG A 13 -18.13 11.73 -17.77
N HIS A 14 -16.83 11.96 -17.96
CA HIS A 14 -16.31 12.70 -19.10
C HIS A 14 -16.03 11.76 -20.28
N ARG A 15 -16.64 12.01 -21.42
CA ARG A 15 -16.61 11.16 -22.64
C ARG A 15 -15.22 10.85 -23.23
N TRP A 16 -14.16 11.50 -22.75
CA TRP A 16 -12.78 11.29 -23.21
C TRP A 16 -11.85 10.77 -22.11
N ALA A 17 -12.36 10.53 -20.91
CA ALA A 17 -11.61 9.92 -19.84
C ALA A 17 -11.91 8.41 -19.85
N GLY A 18 -10.85 7.61 -20.01
CA GLY A 18 -10.94 6.15 -19.88
C GLY A 18 -11.25 5.74 -18.44
N GLU A 19 -11.45 4.44 -18.23
CA GLU A 19 -11.64 3.89 -16.88
C GLU A 19 -10.45 4.25 -15.97
N ALA A 20 -10.75 4.71 -14.77
CA ALA A 20 -9.75 4.99 -13.74
C ALA A 20 -9.74 3.87 -12.72
N TRP A 21 -8.55 3.37 -12.39
CA TRP A 21 -8.35 2.30 -11.44
C TRP A 21 -7.49 2.80 -10.28
N ALA A 22 -7.77 2.35 -9.07
CA ALA A 22 -6.98 2.71 -7.90
C ALA A 22 -7.06 1.63 -6.81
N ALA A 23 -5.97 1.45 -6.07
CA ALA A 23 -6.04 0.84 -4.74
C ALA A 23 -6.52 1.89 -3.74
N VAL A 24 -7.57 1.58 -2.98
CA VAL A 24 -8.26 2.57 -2.11
C VAL A 24 -8.40 2.12 -0.66
N GLY A 25 -8.09 0.86 -0.35
CA GLY A 25 -8.16 0.36 1.03
C GLY A 25 -7.29 -0.87 1.24
N ILE A 26 -6.89 -1.09 2.49
CA ILE A 26 -6.15 -2.27 2.93
C ILE A 26 -6.93 -2.90 4.09
N VAL A 27 -7.09 -4.22 4.02
CA VAL A 27 -7.69 -5.02 5.08
C VAL A 27 -6.72 -6.13 5.43
N ARG A 28 -6.56 -6.45 6.72
CA ARG A 28 -5.81 -7.66 7.10
C ARG A 28 -6.57 -8.89 6.63
N ASP A 29 -5.85 -9.81 6.00
CA ASP A 29 -6.43 -11.10 5.64
C ASP A 29 -6.21 -12.09 6.78
N SER A 30 -7.32 -12.62 7.32
CA SER A 30 -7.32 -13.69 8.33
C SER A 30 -7.20 -15.09 7.73
N GLY A 31 -7.12 -15.21 6.39
CA GLY A 31 -6.95 -16.45 5.65
C GLY A 31 -8.25 -17.07 5.13
N SER A 32 -9.39 -16.38 5.28
CA SER A 32 -10.70 -16.87 4.82
C SER A 32 -11.22 -16.16 3.58
N LEU A 33 -10.52 -15.15 3.08
CA LEU A 33 -10.95 -14.39 1.91
C LEU A 33 -10.67 -15.17 0.62
N PRO A 34 -11.63 -15.25 -0.33
CA PRO A 34 -11.33 -15.78 -1.64
C PRO A 34 -10.34 -14.86 -2.37
N PRO A 35 -9.56 -15.37 -3.35
CA PRO A 35 -8.56 -14.57 -4.07
C PRO A 35 -9.10 -13.26 -4.66
N LEU A 36 -10.36 -13.27 -5.10
CA LEU A 36 -11.09 -12.10 -5.58
C LEU A 36 -12.50 -12.14 -5.00
N GLN A 37 -12.92 -11.05 -4.37
CA GLN A 37 -14.27 -10.87 -3.86
C GLN A 37 -14.86 -9.57 -4.38
N MET A 38 -15.94 -9.66 -5.16
CA MET A 38 -16.70 -8.48 -5.57
C MET A 38 -17.50 -7.92 -4.39
N LEU A 39 -17.40 -6.62 -4.13
CA LEU A 39 -18.16 -5.93 -3.09
C LEU A 39 -19.33 -5.13 -3.67
N SER A 40 -19.10 -4.44 -4.79
CA SER A 40 -20.11 -3.67 -5.49
C SER A 40 -19.82 -3.66 -7.00
N GLN A 41 -20.88 -3.60 -7.81
CA GLN A 41 -20.80 -3.41 -9.26
C GLN A 41 -21.89 -2.46 -9.70
N SER A 42 -21.52 -1.46 -10.48
CA SER A 42 -22.44 -0.53 -11.10
C SER A 42 -21.87 0.00 -12.43
N PRO A 43 -22.71 0.64 -13.27
CA PRO A 43 -22.21 1.31 -14.47
C PRO A 43 -21.14 2.38 -14.17
N GLU A 44 -21.22 3.01 -13.00
CA GLU A 44 -20.30 4.04 -12.54
C GLU A 44 -18.98 3.49 -11.99
N GLY A 45 -18.92 2.22 -11.64
CA GLY A 45 -17.70 1.60 -11.12
C GLY A 45 -17.93 0.30 -10.36
N ASP A 46 -16.81 -0.36 -10.03
CA ASP A 46 -16.78 -1.60 -9.26
C ASP A 46 -15.85 -1.46 -8.07
N ASP A 47 -16.23 -2.05 -6.95
CA ASP A 47 -15.36 -2.24 -5.78
C ASP A 47 -15.14 -3.73 -5.55
N TYR A 48 -13.88 -4.15 -5.38
CA TYR A 48 -13.54 -5.55 -5.15
C TYR A 48 -12.30 -5.68 -4.28
N LEU A 49 -12.28 -6.72 -3.44
CA LEU A 49 -11.11 -7.12 -2.67
C LEU A 49 -10.30 -8.14 -3.45
N VAL A 50 -8.98 -7.97 -3.42
CA VAL A 50 -8.02 -8.96 -3.90
C VAL A 50 -7.15 -9.39 -2.72
N SER A 51 -7.19 -10.67 -2.35
CA SER A 51 -6.38 -11.25 -1.28
C SER A 51 -5.11 -11.91 -1.82
N GLY A 52 -4.28 -12.47 -0.92
CA GLY A 52 -3.08 -13.21 -1.29
C GLY A 52 -1.80 -12.38 -1.35
N LEU A 53 -1.84 -11.10 -0.94
CA LEU A 53 -0.62 -10.31 -0.72
C LEU A 53 -0.16 -10.40 0.73
N GLU A 54 1.13 -10.23 0.92
CA GLU A 54 1.77 -10.22 2.24
C GLU A 54 2.66 -8.99 2.40
N LEU A 55 2.51 -8.29 3.53
CA LEU A 55 3.45 -7.27 3.97
C LEU A 55 4.59 -7.93 4.75
N GLU A 56 5.81 -7.72 4.30
CA GLU A 56 7.03 -8.25 4.91
C GLU A 56 7.90 -7.12 5.43
N LEU A 57 8.63 -7.38 6.53
CA LEU A 57 9.53 -6.41 7.14
C LEU A 57 10.96 -6.94 7.12
N TYR A 58 11.87 -6.13 6.61
CA TYR A 58 13.26 -6.46 6.42
C TYR A 58 14.16 -5.47 7.17
N PRO A 59 15.18 -5.92 7.93
CA PRO A 59 16.02 -5.03 8.74
C PRO A 59 16.75 -3.91 7.97
N ASP A 60 17.01 -4.10 6.68
CA ASP A 60 17.66 -3.13 5.79
C ASP A 60 16.72 -1.99 5.34
N GLU A 61 15.41 -2.17 5.45
CA GLU A 61 14.38 -1.18 5.11
C GLU A 61 13.84 -0.43 6.35
N ASN A 62 14.45 -0.65 7.52
CA ASN A 62 14.06 -0.04 8.81
C ASN A 62 13.92 1.49 8.78
N GLU A 63 14.84 2.18 8.09
CA GLU A 63 14.75 3.65 7.97
C GLU A 63 13.51 4.05 7.17
N GLY A 64 13.23 3.37 6.05
CA GLY A 64 12.05 3.62 5.23
C GLY A 64 10.74 3.33 5.97
N TYR A 65 10.72 2.31 6.83
CA TYR A 65 9.59 2.04 7.72
C TYR A 65 9.36 3.18 8.73
N TYR A 66 10.43 3.66 9.37
CA TYR A 66 10.35 4.75 10.33
C TYR A 66 9.91 6.07 9.66
N GLU A 67 10.47 6.40 8.50
CA GLU A 67 10.09 7.57 7.71
C GLU A 67 8.61 7.56 7.33
N ASN A 68 8.12 6.43 6.82
CA ASN A 68 6.70 6.28 6.49
C ASN A 68 5.80 6.38 7.72
N PHE A 69 6.21 5.76 8.84
CA PHE A 69 5.44 5.78 10.09
C PHE A 69 5.36 7.19 10.70
N MET A 70 6.40 8.02 10.53
CA MET A 70 6.46 9.40 11.04
C MET A 70 5.88 10.44 10.08
N ALA A 71 5.54 10.05 8.84
CA ALA A 71 4.94 10.94 7.86
C ALA A 71 3.58 11.47 8.35
N PRO A 72 3.10 12.64 7.84
CA PRO A 72 1.78 13.18 8.21
C PRO A 72 0.64 12.18 8.02
N GLU A 73 0.76 11.31 7.02
CA GLU A 73 -0.12 10.18 6.80
C GLU A 73 0.71 8.95 6.41
N ALA A 74 0.77 7.95 7.29
CA ALA A 74 1.44 6.69 7.00
C ALA A 74 0.68 5.91 5.92
N LYS A 75 1.41 5.34 4.96
CA LYS A 75 0.83 4.66 3.80
C LYS A 75 1.20 3.19 3.71
N VAL A 76 0.34 2.40 3.07
CA VAL A 76 0.74 1.16 2.42
C VAL A 76 0.85 1.47 0.93
N PHE A 77 2.03 1.28 0.37
CA PHE A 77 2.27 1.45 -1.06
C PHE A 77 1.88 0.17 -1.77
N VAL A 78 1.03 0.27 -2.79
CA VAL A 78 0.51 -0.86 -3.55
C VAL A 78 0.88 -0.68 -5.01
N LEU A 79 1.69 -1.59 -5.53
CA LEU A 79 1.95 -1.74 -6.96
C LEU A 79 0.86 -2.64 -7.56
N TRP A 80 0.29 -2.26 -8.69
CA TRP A 80 -0.74 -3.04 -9.38
C TRP A 80 -0.57 -3.00 -10.89
N ARG A 81 -1.12 -4.03 -11.55
CA ARG A 81 -1.07 -4.21 -13.00
C ARG A 81 -2.45 -4.54 -13.55
N MET A 82 -2.70 -4.19 -14.80
CA MET A 82 -3.86 -4.70 -15.51
C MET A 82 -3.64 -6.17 -15.85
N GLN A 83 -4.59 -7.03 -15.45
CA GLN A 83 -4.64 -8.46 -15.79
C GLN A 83 -6.06 -8.79 -16.22
N ASP A 84 -6.23 -9.36 -17.42
CA ASP A 84 -7.54 -9.73 -17.98
C ASP A 84 -8.59 -8.61 -17.90
N GLY A 85 -8.18 -7.37 -18.13
CA GLY A 85 -9.05 -6.19 -18.10
C GLY A 85 -9.39 -5.67 -16.70
N ARG A 86 -8.69 -6.12 -15.65
CA ARG A 86 -8.89 -5.70 -14.26
C ARG A 86 -7.58 -5.27 -13.60
N ALA A 87 -7.62 -4.23 -12.76
CA ALA A 87 -6.45 -3.86 -11.96
C ALA A 87 -6.24 -4.87 -10.81
N MET A 88 -5.10 -5.55 -10.82
CA MET A 88 -4.73 -6.55 -9.83
C MET A 88 -3.48 -6.10 -9.06
N PRO A 89 -3.53 -6.01 -7.73
CA PRO A 89 -2.37 -5.68 -6.92
C PRO A 89 -1.34 -6.83 -6.99
N VAL A 90 -0.07 -6.46 -7.11
CA VAL A 90 1.03 -7.42 -7.31
C VAL A 90 2.05 -7.37 -6.19
N ARG A 91 2.21 -6.23 -5.53
CA ARG A 91 3.14 -6.03 -4.42
C ARG A 91 2.64 -4.95 -3.49
N ALA A 92 2.91 -5.08 -2.20
CA ALA A 92 2.66 -4.04 -1.22
C ALA A 92 3.85 -3.86 -0.27
N SER A 93 4.08 -2.65 0.21
CA SER A 93 5.11 -2.36 1.20
C SER A 93 4.70 -1.21 2.11
N VAL A 94 5.28 -1.19 3.32
CA VAL A 94 5.20 -0.07 4.27
C VAL A 94 6.52 0.70 4.37
N SER A 95 7.52 0.39 3.54
CA SER A 95 8.75 1.20 3.43
C SER A 95 8.49 2.40 2.53
N TYR A 96 8.83 3.60 3.01
CA TYR A 96 8.82 4.81 2.19
C TYR A 96 9.74 4.67 0.97
N VAL A 97 10.94 4.10 1.17
CA VAL A 97 11.96 3.91 0.12
C VAL A 97 11.45 2.95 -0.96
N GLU A 98 10.84 1.83 -0.56
CA GLU A 98 10.22 0.92 -1.54
C GLU A 98 9.03 1.55 -2.25
N GLY A 99 8.23 2.36 -1.53
CA GLY A 99 7.15 3.14 -2.11
C GLY A 99 7.63 4.07 -3.22
N THR A 100 8.69 4.85 -2.99
CA THR A 100 9.32 5.68 -4.02
C THR A 100 9.77 4.85 -5.22
N ARG A 101 10.45 3.71 -4.99
CA ARG A 101 10.84 2.80 -6.08
C ARG A 101 9.64 2.27 -6.89
N MET A 102 8.50 2.03 -6.24
CA MET A 102 7.27 1.64 -6.93
C MET A 102 6.76 2.77 -7.84
N PHE A 103 6.68 4.01 -7.34
CA PHE A 103 6.25 5.16 -8.14
C PHE A 103 7.21 5.47 -9.31
N ASP A 104 8.51 5.25 -9.12
CA ASP A 104 9.53 5.49 -10.15
C ASP A 104 9.66 4.33 -11.16
N SER A 105 8.96 3.21 -10.94
CA SER A 105 9.08 2.00 -11.78
C SER A 105 8.45 2.13 -13.17
N GLY A 106 7.57 3.11 -13.37
CA GLY A 106 6.74 3.24 -14.56
C GLY A 106 5.51 2.32 -14.58
N GLU A 107 5.32 1.48 -13.55
CA GLU A 107 4.08 0.75 -13.32
C GLU A 107 3.06 1.60 -12.53
N ASN A 108 1.85 1.08 -12.38
CA ASN A 108 0.85 1.76 -11.57
C ASN A 108 1.07 1.47 -10.09
N ALA A 109 1.14 2.52 -9.29
CA ALA A 109 1.28 2.43 -7.85
C ALA A 109 0.37 3.45 -7.15
N ASP A 110 -0.15 3.09 -5.98
CA ASP A 110 -0.96 3.95 -5.13
C ASP A 110 -0.45 3.92 -3.69
N GLY A 111 -0.59 5.06 -3.01
CA GLY A 111 -0.35 5.19 -1.57
C GLY A 111 -1.67 5.15 -0.81
N VAL A 112 -2.00 4.01 -0.23
CA VAL A 112 -3.25 3.79 0.52
C VAL A 112 -3.04 4.14 1.99
N ALA A 113 -4.01 4.80 2.62
CA ALA A 113 -3.96 5.10 4.06
C ALA A 113 -3.69 3.81 4.86
N MET A 114 -2.64 3.82 5.69
CA MET A 114 -2.27 2.65 6.48
C MET A 114 -3.32 2.40 7.56
N PRO A 115 -4.02 1.24 7.57
CA PRO A 115 -5.06 0.98 8.55
C PRO A 115 -4.45 0.77 9.95
N PRO A 116 -5.22 1.03 11.04
CA PRO A 116 -4.70 0.98 12.41
C PRO A 116 -4.02 -0.34 12.80
N GLU A 117 -4.51 -1.46 12.26
CA GLU A 117 -3.92 -2.77 12.52
C GLU A 117 -2.52 -2.92 11.91
N VAL A 118 -2.31 -2.42 10.69
CA VAL A 118 -0.99 -2.38 10.04
C VAL A 118 -0.06 -1.42 10.79
N GLN A 119 -0.56 -0.26 11.21
CA GLN A 119 0.22 0.69 12.01
C GLN A 119 0.67 0.07 13.34
N ALA A 120 -0.23 -0.64 14.03
CA ALA A 120 0.08 -1.29 15.31
C ALA A 120 1.15 -2.38 15.15
N TRP A 121 1.04 -3.18 14.10
CA TRP A 121 2.03 -4.21 13.74
C TRP A 121 3.39 -3.59 13.40
N LEU A 122 3.43 -2.56 12.55
CA LEU A 122 4.66 -1.87 12.17
C LEU A 122 5.32 -1.19 13.36
N ARG A 123 4.54 -0.54 14.22
CA ARG A 123 5.03 0.10 15.45
C ARG A 123 5.68 -0.91 16.39
N ALA A 124 5.08 -2.09 16.56
CA ALA A 124 5.65 -3.14 17.41
C ALA A 124 7.00 -3.63 16.86
N TYR A 125 7.11 -3.78 15.54
CA TYR A 125 8.36 -4.13 14.88
C TYR A 125 9.43 -3.04 15.07
N LEU A 126 9.10 -1.78 14.75
CA LEU A 126 10.03 -0.66 14.90
C LEU A 126 10.51 -0.50 16.35
N HIS A 127 9.62 -0.65 17.33
CA HIS A 127 10.00 -0.62 18.74
C HIS A 127 11.03 -1.71 19.10
N ALA A 128 10.93 -2.89 18.50
CA ALA A 128 11.83 -4.01 18.77
C ALA A 128 13.15 -3.94 17.97
N HIS A 129 13.13 -3.37 16.77
CA HIS A 129 14.22 -3.51 15.80
C HIS A 129 14.87 -2.21 15.35
N TYR A 130 14.21 -1.05 15.50
CA TYR A 130 14.76 0.22 15.07
C TYR A 130 15.45 0.94 16.22
N GLN A 131 16.77 1.12 16.09
CA GLN A 131 17.55 1.98 16.94
C GLN A 131 17.83 3.29 16.19
N PRO A 132 17.27 4.43 16.63
CA PRO A 132 17.52 5.71 15.98
C PRO A 132 19.03 5.99 15.95
N LYS A 133 19.57 6.30 14.78
CA LYS A 133 20.95 6.78 14.71
C LYS A 133 21.03 8.08 15.51
N PRO A 134 22.02 8.26 16.40
CA PRO A 134 22.20 9.53 17.08
C PRO A 134 22.35 10.62 16.03
N LYS A 135 21.47 11.65 16.09
CA LYS A 135 21.55 12.80 15.20
C LYS A 135 22.93 13.42 15.38
N ARG A 136 23.81 13.28 14.38
CA ARG A 136 25.10 13.98 14.34
C ARG A 136 24.77 15.47 14.37
N GLY A 137 25.02 16.09 15.52
CA GLY A 137 24.81 17.52 15.69
C GLY A 137 25.55 18.26 14.58
N ARG A 138 24.85 19.17 13.90
CA ARG A 138 25.46 20.16 13.01
C ARG A 138 26.54 20.89 13.81
N GLN A 139 27.82 20.60 13.55
CA GLN A 139 28.88 21.54 13.88
C GLN A 139 28.69 22.72 12.95
N HIS A 140 28.05 23.78 13.45
CA HIS A 140 28.24 25.11 12.90
C HIS A 140 29.66 25.51 13.23
N GLY A 141 30.52 25.59 12.21
CA GLY A 141 31.79 26.30 12.25
C GLY A 141 31.62 27.70 11.69
#